data_AF-A0A935P959-F1
#
_entry.id   AF-A0A935P959-F1
#
_cell.length_a   1.000
_cell.length_b   1.000
_cell.length_c   1.000
_cell.angle_alpha   90.00
_cell.angle_beta   90.00
_cell.angle_gamma   90.00
#
_symmetry.space_group_name_H-M   'P 1'
#
loop_
_entity.id
_entity.type
_entity.pdbx_description
1 polymer ?
#
loop_
_entity_poly.entity_id
_entity_poly.type
_entity_poly.pdbx_seq_one_letter_code
_entity_poly.pdbx_strand_id
1 'polypeptide(L)'
;MHDEISYMTSLSDLASAIATAFAHTGPGGVAMFQPDFVVDAFEPGTETGGSDGNGRGLRYLEWRWVPDSKTDMYVTDMAYLLRDESGAAKVIHDRHFMGLFPRTVWLELISAVGFKPLKVPYEHSSYSDTGHEVFLGLRPLADGEA
;
A
#
# COMPACT_ATOMS: atom_id res chain seq x y z
N MET A 1 5.66 7.55 -0.69
CA MET A 1 5.62 6.23 -1.34
C MET A 1 4.24 5.68 -1.08
N HIS A 2 3.58 5.24 -2.14
CA HIS A 2 2.19 4.81 -2.12
C HIS A 2 2.17 3.33 -2.53
N ASP A 3 1.87 3.01 -3.78
CA ASP A 3 1.82 1.62 -4.27
C ASP A 3 3.08 0.79 -3.97
N GLU A 4 4.28 1.36 -4.07
CA GLU A 4 5.53 0.59 -3.96
C GLU A 4 5.78 0.03 -2.56
N ILE A 5 5.29 0.70 -1.51
CA ILE A 5 5.55 0.28 -0.13
C ILE A 5 4.72 -0.95 0.24
N SER A 6 3.55 -1.10 -0.38
CA SER A 6 2.67 -2.25 -0.20
C SER A 6 3.30 -3.54 -0.75
N TYR A 7 4.26 -3.47 -1.68
CA TYR A 7 4.98 -4.64 -2.20
C TYR A 7 6.15 -5.11 -1.34
N MET A 8 6.43 -4.45 -0.22
CA MET A 8 7.46 -4.92 0.72
C MET A 8 6.93 -6.15 1.48
N THR A 9 7.20 -7.34 0.96
CA THR A 9 6.67 -8.59 1.52
C THR A 9 7.46 -9.16 2.71
N SER A 10 8.48 -8.45 3.18
CA SER A 10 9.27 -8.83 4.34
C SER A 10 9.62 -7.62 5.21
N LEU A 11 9.87 -7.86 6.49
CA LEU A 11 10.31 -6.81 7.42
C LEU A 11 11.63 -6.16 6.98
N SER A 12 12.55 -6.94 6.40
CA SER A 12 13.83 -6.41 5.91
C SER A 12 13.67 -5.48 4.72
N ASP A 13 12.76 -5.82 3.79
CA ASP A 13 12.48 -4.97 2.63
C ASP A 13 11.81 -3.67 3.07
N LEU A 14 10.83 -3.78 3.98
CA LEU A 14 10.16 -2.62 4.54
C LEU A 14 11.13 -1.69 5.28
N ALA A 15 12.00 -2.26 6.13
CA ALA A 15 13.02 -1.49 6.85
C ALA A 15 14.00 -0.80 5.88
N SER A 16 14.40 -1.48 4.81
CA SER A 16 15.32 -0.94 3.79
C SER A 16 14.68 0.21 3.01
N ALA A 17 13.39 0.09 2.65
CA ALA A 17 12.64 1.15 2.01
C ALA A 17 12.50 2.39 2.91
N ILE A 18 12.20 2.19 4.19
CA ILE A 18 12.11 3.27 5.19
C ILE A 18 13.47 3.95 5.41
N ALA A 19 14.55 3.19 5.49
CA ALA A 19 15.91 3.74 5.60
C ALA A 19 16.30 4.56 4.36
N THR A 20 15.92 4.09 3.18
CA THR A 20 16.13 4.82 1.92
C THR A 20 15.36 6.13 1.92
N ALA A 21 14.09 6.12 2.36
CA ALA A 21 13.30 7.34 2.50
C ALA A 21 13.92 8.33 3.49
N PHE A 22 14.45 7.85 4.61
CA PHE A 22 15.17 8.68 5.58
C PHE A 22 16.39 9.37 4.96
N ALA A 23 17.25 8.61 4.27
CA ALA A 23 18.45 9.13 3.63
C ALA A 23 18.15 10.28 2.65
N HIS A 24 16.99 10.24 1.98
CA HIS A 24 16.59 11.23 0.97
C HIS A 24 15.65 12.34 1.49
N THR A 25 15.19 12.26 2.74
CA THR A 25 14.35 13.33 3.33
C THR A 25 15.26 14.35 3.99
N GLY A 26 15.26 15.63 3.63
CA GLY A 26 16.09 16.64 4.31
C GLY A 26 15.65 16.94 5.76
N PRO A 27 16.50 17.53 6.63
CA PRO A 27 16.09 17.98 7.96
C PRO A 27 14.81 18.84 7.93
N GLY A 28 13.90 18.62 8.88
CA GLY A 28 12.57 19.26 8.87
C GLY A 28 11.60 18.73 7.81
N GLY A 29 12.04 17.84 6.91
CA GLY A 29 11.21 17.21 5.89
C GLY A 29 10.33 16.08 6.42
N VAL A 30 9.43 15.59 5.58
CA VAL A 30 8.48 14.51 5.91
C VAL A 30 8.52 13.43 4.85
N ALA A 31 8.69 12.18 5.27
CA ALA A 31 8.43 11.01 4.44
C ALA A 31 7.02 10.48 4.71
N MET A 32 6.28 10.14 3.65
CA MET A 32 4.94 9.58 3.74
C MET A 32 4.93 8.15 3.21
N PHE A 33 4.37 7.23 4.01
CA PHE A 33 4.21 5.82 3.70
C PHE A 33 2.72 5.47 3.82
N GLN A 34 2.13 4.99 2.73
CA GLN A 34 0.73 4.59 2.70
C GLN A 34 0.64 3.14 2.22
N PRO A 35 0.54 2.16 3.13
CA PRO A 35 0.17 0.82 2.73
C PRO A 35 -1.32 0.76 2.36
N ASP A 36 -1.70 -0.20 1.53
CA ASP A 36 -3.10 -0.48 1.23
C ASP A 36 -3.84 -0.90 2.50
N PHE A 37 -3.21 -1.79 3.28
CA PHE A 37 -3.76 -2.33 4.52
C PHE A 37 -2.68 -2.49 5.60
N VAL A 38 -3.14 -2.42 6.85
CA VAL A 38 -2.42 -2.91 8.02
C VAL A 38 -3.16 -4.12 8.58
N VAL A 39 -2.46 -5.02 9.26
CA VAL A 39 -3.07 -6.23 9.88
C VAL A 39 -4.33 -5.87 10.66
N ASP A 40 -4.25 -4.77 11.41
CA ASP A 40 -5.30 -4.33 12.32
C ASP A 40 -6.62 -3.91 11.66
N ALA A 41 -6.63 -3.65 10.36
CA ALA A 41 -7.80 -3.17 9.61
C ALA A 41 -8.03 -3.97 8.32
N PHE A 42 -7.33 -5.09 8.16
CA PHE A 42 -7.44 -5.92 6.96
C PHE A 42 -8.67 -6.81 7.03
N GLU A 43 -9.44 -6.79 5.95
CA GLU A 43 -10.55 -7.71 5.73
C GLU A 43 -10.37 -8.46 4.40
N PRO A 44 -10.36 -9.81 4.42
CA PRO A 44 -10.46 -10.59 3.19
C PRO A 44 -11.75 -10.24 2.46
N GLY A 45 -11.70 -10.23 1.14
CA GLY A 45 -12.87 -9.86 0.38
C GLY A 45 -12.67 -9.84 -1.12
N THR A 46 -13.72 -9.43 -1.80
CA THR A 46 -13.75 -9.36 -3.25
C THR A 46 -14.20 -7.97 -3.64
N GLU A 47 -13.49 -7.37 -4.59
CA GLU A 47 -13.93 -6.14 -5.24
C GLU A 47 -14.15 -6.41 -6.72
N THR A 48 -15.13 -5.75 -7.31
CA THR A 48 -15.40 -5.86 -8.75
C THR A 48 -15.64 -4.49 -9.30
N GLY A 49 -15.30 -4.31 -10.57
CA GLY A 49 -15.56 -3.05 -11.22
C GLY A 49 -15.28 -3.13 -12.70
N GLY A 50 -15.14 -1.95 -13.27
CA GLY A 50 -14.86 -1.79 -14.68
C GLY A 50 -15.54 -0.59 -15.28
N SER A 51 -15.15 -0.28 -16.49
CA SER A 51 -15.67 0.84 -17.26
C SER A 51 -15.63 0.52 -18.74
N ASP A 52 -16.44 1.24 -19.50
CA ASP A 52 -16.42 1.21 -20.95
C ASP A 52 -15.94 2.58 -21.45
N GLY A 53 -15.17 2.60 -22.55
CA GLY A 53 -14.63 3.83 -23.11
C GLY A 53 -13.94 3.62 -24.45
N ASN A 54 -14.16 4.56 -25.39
CA ASN A 54 -13.55 4.55 -26.72
C ASN A 54 -13.71 3.21 -27.45
N GLY A 55 -14.94 2.65 -27.46
CA GLY A 55 -15.22 1.35 -28.10
C GLY A 55 -14.69 0.12 -27.37
N ARG A 56 -13.96 0.29 -26.26
CA ARG A 56 -13.40 -0.80 -25.44
C ARG A 56 -14.17 -0.96 -24.14
N GLY A 57 -13.99 -2.10 -23.49
CA GLY A 57 -14.56 -2.38 -22.17
C GLY A 57 -13.59 -3.13 -21.29
N LEU A 58 -13.61 -2.81 -20.00
CA LEU A 58 -12.86 -3.53 -18.97
C LEU A 58 -13.82 -3.94 -17.87
N ARG A 59 -13.73 -5.19 -17.44
CA ARG A 59 -14.31 -5.67 -16.18
C ARG A 59 -13.20 -6.34 -15.38
N TYR A 60 -13.20 -6.16 -14.07
CA TYR A 60 -12.24 -6.81 -13.20
C TYR A 60 -12.91 -7.43 -11.98
N LEU A 61 -12.26 -8.49 -11.49
CA LEU A 61 -12.49 -9.12 -10.20
C LEU A 61 -11.16 -9.08 -9.45
N GLU A 62 -11.18 -8.49 -8.28
CA GLU A 62 -10.12 -8.53 -7.29
C GLU A 62 -10.53 -9.49 -6.17
N TRP A 63 -9.64 -10.40 -5.78
CA TRP A 63 -9.85 -11.27 -4.64
C TRP A 63 -8.67 -11.22 -3.68
N ARG A 64 -8.93 -10.70 -2.47
CA ARG A 64 -7.95 -10.52 -1.41
C ARG A 64 -8.11 -11.56 -0.31
N TRP A 65 -7.00 -12.16 0.11
CA TRP A 65 -6.97 -13.18 1.16
C TRP A 65 -5.59 -13.30 1.80
N VAL A 66 -5.52 -13.82 3.03
CA VAL A 66 -4.25 -14.11 3.73
C VAL A 66 -3.92 -15.60 3.59
N PRO A 67 -2.72 -15.98 3.12
CA PRO A 67 -2.31 -17.37 3.07
C PRO A 67 -2.07 -17.99 4.45
N ASP A 68 -2.54 -19.22 4.67
CA ASP A 68 -2.36 -19.96 5.94
C ASP A 68 -0.89 -20.08 6.40
N SER A 69 0.04 -19.99 5.46
CA SER A 69 1.48 -20.17 5.70
C SER A 69 2.24 -18.90 6.14
N LYS A 70 1.63 -17.71 6.03
CA LYS A 70 2.29 -16.42 6.30
C LYS A 70 1.32 -15.38 6.83
N THR A 71 1.66 -14.79 7.97
CA THR A 71 0.81 -13.79 8.64
C THR A 71 1.17 -12.34 8.31
N ASP A 72 2.29 -12.12 7.61
CA ASP A 72 2.87 -10.81 7.31
C ASP A 72 2.66 -10.37 5.85
N MET A 73 1.78 -11.06 5.12
CA MET A 73 1.38 -10.69 3.77
C MET A 73 -0.07 -11.08 3.47
N TYR A 74 -0.66 -10.40 2.50
CA TYR A 74 -1.86 -10.83 1.83
C TYR A 74 -1.60 -11.02 0.34
N VAL A 75 -2.49 -11.79 -0.30
CA VAL A 75 -2.49 -12.02 -1.74
C VAL A 75 -3.70 -11.32 -2.32
N THR A 76 -3.49 -10.68 -3.47
CA THR A 76 -4.55 -10.14 -4.31
C THR A 76 -4.49 -10.83 -5.68
N ASP A 77 -5.47 -11.68 -5.96
CA ASP A 77 -5.69 -12.25 -7.28
C ASP A 77 -6.58 -11.33 -8.11
N MET A 78 -6.08 -10.89 -9.27
CA MET A 78 -6.79 -10.01 -10.19
C MET A 78 -7.13 -10.76 -11.47
N ALA A 79 -8.41 -10.76 -11.86
CA ALA A 79 -8.84 -11.24 -13.17
C ALA A 79 -9.47 -10.09 -13.95
N TYR A 80 -8.97 -9.86 -15.16
CA TYR A 80 -9.43 -8.81 -16.06
C TYR A 80 -10.08 -9.43 -17.30
N LEU A 81 -11.30 -9.02 -17.62
CA LEU A 81 -11.94 -9.26 -18.91
C LEU A 81 -11.87 -7.97 -19.73
N LEU A 82 -11.06 -7.99 -20.78
CA LEU A 82 -10.79 -6.86 -21.65
C LEU A 82 -11.47 -7.08 -22.99
N ARG A 83 -12.35 -6.18 -23.39
CA ARG A 83 -12.99 -6.15 -24.70
C ARG A 83 -12.40 -5.03 -25.54
N ASP A 84 -11.92 -5.35 -26.74
CA ASP A 84 -11.38 -4.37 -27.67
C ASP A 84 -12.47 -3.77 -28.59
N GLU A 85 -12.07 -2.85 -29.47
CA GLU A 85 -12.96 -2.14 -30.40
C GLU A 85 -13.63 -3.06 -31.43
N SER A 86 -13.03 -4.23 -31.72
CA SER A 86 -13.62 -5.24 -32.60
C SER A 86 -14.68 -6.08 -31.91
N GLY A 87 -14.82 -5.95 -30.58
CA GLY A 87 -15.67 -6.78 -29.74
C GLY A 87 -15.00 -8.07 -29.28
N ALA A 88 -13.75 -8.33 -29.68
CA ALA A 88 -13.00 -9.48 -29.19
C ALA A 88 -12.69 -9.30 -27.69
N ALA A 89 -12.79 -10.39 -26.93
CA ALA A 89 -12.54 -10.39 -25.50
C ALA A 89 -11.32 -11.23 -25.13
N LYS A 90 -10.51 -10.74 -24.20
CA LYS A 90 -9.35 -11.42 -23.62
C LYS A 90 -9.46 -11.44 -22.11
N VAL A 91 -9.09 -12.55 -21.50
CA VAL A 91 -8.90 -12.66 -20.05
C VAL A 91 -7.42 -12.54 -19.71
N ILE A 92 -7.10 -11.76 -18.68
CA ILE A 92 -5.77 -11.67 -18.08
C ILE A 92 -5.91 -11.96 -16.59
N HIS A 93 -5.00 -12.77 -16.05
CA HIS A 93 -4.88 -12.99 -14.61
C HIS A 93 -3.53 -12.42 -14.15
N ASP A 94 -3.56 -11.73 -13.01
CA ASP A 94 -2.39 -11.24 -12.30
C ASP A 94 -2.50 -11.59 -10.82
N ARG A 95 -1.36 -11.73 -10.14
CA ARG A 95 -1.29 -12.07 -8.72
C ARG A 95 -0.26 -11.20 -8.03
N HIS A 96 -0.73 -10.46 -7.03
CA HIS A 96 0.07 -9.58 -6.21
C HIS A 96 0.29 -10.18 -4.83
N PHE A 97 1.51 -10.02 -4.31
CA PHE A 97 1.86 -10.32 -2.92
C PHE A 97 2.22 -9.01 -2.24
N MET A 98 1.52 -8.71 -1.16
CA MET A 98 1.57 -7.41 -0.52
C MET A 98 1.88 -7.57 0.96
N GLY A 99 2.74 -6.72 1.51
CA GLY A 99 3.09 -6.70 2.91
C GLY A 99 1.88 -6.36 3.78
N LEU A 100 1.70 -7.13 4.85
CA LEU A 100 0.65 -6.94 5.83
C LEU A 100 1.26 -6.87 7.22
N PHE A 101 1.67 -5.68 7.63
CA PHE A 101 2.32 -5.47 8.91
C PHE A 101 1.40 -4.75 9.90
N PRO A 102 1.49 -5.04 11.21
CA PRO A 102 0.74 -4.32 12.21
C PRO A 102 1.25 -2.89 12.32
N ARG A 103 0.37 -1.97 12.75
CA ARG A 103 0.71 -0.55 12.94
C ARG A 103 1.99 -0.31 13.76
N THR A 104 2.21 -1.14 14.78
CA THR A 104 3.37 -1.02 15.67
C THR A 104 4.68 -1.18 14.92
N VAL A 105 4.76 -2.15 13.99
CA VAL A 105 5.97 -2.39 13.16
C VAL A 105 6.31 -1.16 12.32
N TRP A 106 5.31 -0.52 11.71
CA TRP A 106 5.53 0.71 10.94
C TRP A 106 6.12 1.81 11.80
N LEU A 107 5.53 2.08 12.96
CA LEU A 107 5.99 3.14 13.86
C LEU A 107 7.40 2.85 14.41
N GLU A 108 7.67 1.60 14.76
CA GLU A 108 8.98 1.16 15.25
C GLU A 108 10.07 1.30 14.19
N LEU A 109 9.84 0.83 12.95
CA LEU A 109 10.81 0.93 11.87
C LEU A 109 11.07 2.38 11.45
N ILE A 110 10.03 3.21 11.39
CA ILE A 110 10.16 4.65 11.12
C ILE A 110 11.00 5.31 12.23
N SER A 111 10.71 5.00 13.50
CA SER A 111 11.50 5.52 14.62
C SER A 111 12.95 5.04 14.59
N ALA A 112 13.19 3.78 14.21
CA ALA A 112 14.51 3.16 14.23
C ALA A 112 15.51 3.84 13.28
N VAL A 113 15.04 4.41 12.18
CA VAL A 113 15.89 5.15 11.23
C VAL A 113 16.12 6.61 11.60
N GLY A 114 15.49 7.10 12.68
CA GLY A 114 15.67 8.46 13.21
C GLY A 114 14.58 9.45 12.83
N PHE A 115 13.48 9.01 12.20
CA PHE A 115 12.29 9.85 12.09
C PHE A 115 11.54 9.90 13.43
N LYS A 116 10.78 10.97 13.65
CA LYS A 116 9.66 10.94 14.61
C LYS A 116 8.43 10.37 13.89
N PRO A 117 7.92 9.19 14.27
CA PRO A 117 6.79 8.59 13.59
C PRO A 117 5.48 9.29 13.97
N LEU A 118 4.56 9.39 13.02
CA LEU A 118 3.20 9.87 13.23
C LEU A 118 2.24 9.04 12.37
N LYS A 119 1.09 8.68 12.93
CA LYS A 119 -0.01 8.03 12.23
C LYS A 119 -1.12 9.04 11.97
N VAL A 120 -1.60 9.12 10.73
CA VAL A 120 -2.67 10.04 10.33
C VAL A 120 -3.79 9.24 9.66
N PRO A 121 -5.06 9.46 10.02
CA PRO A 121 -6.18 8.89 9.28
C PRO A 121 -6.19 9.37 7.84
N TYR A 122 -6.51 8.48 6.89
CA TYR A 122 -6.66 8.83 5.49
C TYR A 122 -8.11 8.64 5.05
N GLU A 123 -8.82 9.75 4.87
CA GLU A 123 -10.18 9.76 4.32
C GLU A 123 -10.10 10.01 2.81
N HIS A 124 -10.55 9.05 2.01
CA HIS A 124 -10.61 9.18 0.56
C HIS A 124 -11.99 8.80 0.05
N SER A 125 -12.54 9.61 -0.85
CA SER A 125 -13.96 9.57 -1.26
C SER A 125 -14.39 8.28 -1.97
N SER A 126 -13.44 7.46 -2.42
CA SER A 126 -13.68 6.15 -3.04
C SER A 126 -13.77 5.00 -2.04
N TYR A 127 -13.39 5.20 -0.78
CA TYR A 127 -13.43 4.18 0.26
C TYR A 127 -14.53 4.56 1.27
N SER A 128 -15.58 3.74 1.36
CA SER A 128 -16.70 3.99 2.27
C SER A 128 -16.38 3.68 3.72
N ASP A 129 -15.29 2.95 3.99
CA ASP A 129 -14.85 2.60 5.33
C ASP A 129 -13.52 3.28 5.69
N THR A 130 -13.58 4.00 6.81
CA THR A 130 -12.46 4.62 7.52
C THR A 130 -11.51 3.54 8.06
N GLY A 131 -10.65 2.98 7.20
CA GLY A 131 -9.66 1.97 7.57
C GLY A 131 -8.25 2.23 7.05
N HIS A 132 -8.10 3.15 6.10
CA HIS A 132 -6.80 3.48 5.51
C HIS A 132 -6.06 4.50 6.38
N GLU A 133 -4.80 4.20 6.65
CA GLU A 133 -3.93 5.03 7.47
C GLU A 133 -2.67 5.35 6.71
N VAL A 134 -2.16 6.54 6.97
CA VAL A 134 -0.89 7.00 6.45
C VAL A 134 0.08 7.12 7.62
N PHE A 135 1.28 6.59 7.42
CA PHE A 135 2.39 6.74 8.36
C PHE A 135 3.33 7.82 7.84
N LEU A 136 3.70 8.74 8.72
CA LEU A 136 4.62 9.82 8.45
C LEU A 136 5.91 9.62 9.25
N GLY A 137 7.04 9.79 8.59
CA GLY A 137 8.33 9.98 9.23
C GLY A 137 8.71 11.46 9.19
N LEU A 138 8.63 12.15 10.34
CA LEU A 138 9.04 13.54 10.46
C LEU A 138 10.54 13.61 10.75
N ARG A 139 11.34 14.20 9.86
CA ARG A 139 12.79 14.31 10.09
C ARG A 139 13.06 15.47 11.04
N PRO A 140 13.78 15.24 12.16
CA PRO A 140 14.19 16.34 13.03
C PRO A 140 14.96 17.42 12.26
N LEU A 141 14.90 18.66 12.76
CA LEU A 141 15.82 19.71 12.32
C LEU A 141 17.25 19.28 12.68
N ALA A 142 18.23 19.75 11.90
CA ALA A 142 19.62 19.61 12.31
C ALA A 142 19.84 20.50 13.54
N ASP A 143 20.57 20.02 14.55
CA ASP A 143 20.97 20.84 15.68
C ASP A 143 21.76 22.05 15.15
N GLY A 144 21.15 23.25 15.16
CA GLY A 144 21.78 24.49 14.66
C GLY A 144 20.86 25.49 13.98
N GLU A 145 19.61 25.16 13.65
CA GLU A 145 18.65 26.09 13.07
C GLU A 145 17.42 26.25 13.99
N ALA A 146 17.54 27.17 14.96
CA ALA A 146 16.44 27.73 15.74
C ALA A 146 16.50 29.26 15.68
#